data_AF-X0YK18-F1
#
_entry.id   AF-X0YK18-F1
#
_cell.length_a   1.000
_cell.length_b   1.000
_cell.length_c   1.000
_cell.angle_alpha   90.00
_cell.angle_beta   90.00
_cell.angle_gamma   90.00
#
_symmetry.space_group_name_H-M   'P 1'
#
loop_
_entity.id
_entity.type
_entity.pdbx_description
1 polymer ?
#
loop_
_entity_poly.entity_id
_entity_poly.type
_entity_poly.pdbx_seq_one_letter_code
_entity_poly.pdbx_strand_id
1 'polypeptide(L)'
;VIAGVFIGALQGRWAAGLLLALGALLGDLLGSFLKRRMGIERGGAALGLDQLGFVLIAVLFVLPVEVASLEIFLVLLLITPLIHLATNFVGYKLGFKDRPY
;
A
#
# COMPACT_ATOMS: atom_id res chain seq x y z
N VAL A 1 9.95 -1.18 -4.31
CA VAL A 1 11.22 -1.60 -3.67
C VAL A 1 12.32 -0.57 -3.82
N ILE A 2 12.78 -0.28 -5.04
CA ILE A 2 13.93 0.64 -5.27
C ILE A 2 13.76 1.98 -4.56
N ALA A 3 12.62 2.65 -4.73
CA ALA A 3 12.34 3.92 -4.06
C ALA A 3 12.38 3.79 -2.52
N GLY A 4 11.75 2.76 -1.95
CA GLY A 4 11.75 2.54 -0.49
C GLY A 4 13.16 2.27 0.07
N VAL A 5 13.95 1.45 -0.62
CA VAL A 5 15.35 1.18 -0.25
C VAL A 5 16.19 2.45 -0.37
N PHE A 6 16.03 3.20 -1.45
CA PHE A 6 16.77 4.44 -1.69
C PHE A 6 16.46 5.51 -0.63
N ILE A 7 15.17 5.78 -0.37
CA ILE A 7 14.76 6.73 0.68
C ILE A 7 15.24 6.25 2.06
N GLY A 8 15.09 4.96 2.36
CA GLY A 8 15.61 4.38 3.60
C GLY A 8 17.11 4.57 3.73
N ALA A 9 17.88 4.36 2.65
CA ALA A 9 19.33 4.55 2.65
C ALA A 9 19.72 6.02 2.88
N LEU A 10 19.04 6.98 2.24
CA LEU A 10 19.25 8.41 2.47
C LEU A 10 18.98 8.82 3.92
N GLN A 11 18.08 8.11 4.61
CA GLN A 11 17.76 8.33 6.02
C GLN A 11 18.70 7.57 6.97
N GLY A 12 19.64 6.76 6.47
CA GLY A 12 20.47 5.86 7.29
C GLY A 12 19.73 4.60 7.78
N ARG A 13 18.55 4.30 7.23
CA ARG A 13 17.60 3.25 7.64
C ARG A 13 17.28 2.30 6.50
N TRP A 14 18.30 1.88 5.75
CA TRP A 14 18.13 1.07 4.52
C TRP A 14 17.35 -0.23 4.76
N ALA A 15 17.56 -0.89 5.91
CA ALA A 15 16.86 -2.13 6.26
C ALA A 15 15.36 -1.89 6.47
N ALA A 16 14.98 -0.80 7.14
CA ALA A 16 13.58 -0.42 7.31
C ALA A 16 12.94 -0.09 5.96
N GLY A 17 13.62 0.69 5.11
CA GLY A 17 13.16 1.01 3.76
C GLY A 17 12.95 -0.22 2.87
N LEU A 18 13.85 -1.22 2.97
CA LEU A 18 13.70 -2.51 2.30
C LEU A 18 12.50 -3.30 2.81
N LEU A 19 12.37 -3.46 4.14
CA LEU A 19 11.31 -4.25 4.77
C LEU A 19 9.93 -3.64 4.53
N LEU A 20 9.79 -2.32 4.66
CA LEU A 20 8.54 -1.61 4.32
C LEU A 20 8.15 -1.85 2.87
N ALA A 21 9.10 -1.75 1.93
CA ALA A 21 8.80 -1.92 0.52
C ALA A 21 8.48 -3.38 0.14
N LEU A 22 9.13 -4.35 0.78
CA LEU A 22 8.82 -5.78 0.60
C LEU A 22 7.46 -6.14 1.22
N GLY A 23 7.17 -5.66 2.43
CA GLY A 23 5.89 -5.89 3.08
C GLY A 23 4.72 -5.26 2.32
N ALA A 24 4.89 -4.05 1.76
CA ALA A 24 3.89 -3.44 0.90
C ALA A 24 3.57 -4.31 -0.33
N LEU A 25 4.60 -4.76 -1.05
CA LEU A 25 4.41 -5.64 -2.21
C LEU A 25 3.73 -6.97 -1.83
N LEU A 26 4.15 -7.57 -0.71
CA LEU A 26 3.52 -8.80 -0.24
C LEU A 26 2.05 -8.55 0.11
N GLY A 27 1.74 -7.43 0.76
CA GLY A 27 0.37 -7.04 1.06
C GLY A 27 -0.49 -6.89 -0.19
N ASP A 28 0.02 -6.27 -1.26
CA ASP A 28 -0.67 -6.17 -2.54
C ASP A 28 -0.91 -7.55 -3.19
N LEU A 29 0.08 -8.44 -3.13
CA LEU A 29 -0.04 -9.80 -3.65
C LEU A 29 -1.06 -10.62 -2.85
N LEU A 30 -1.01 -10.56 -1.53
CA LEU A 30 -1.98 -11.22 -0.65
C LEU A 30 -3.38 -10.66 -0.85
N GLY A 31 -3.53 -9.34 -0.94
CA GLY A 31 -4.79 -8.69 -1.24
C GLY A 31 -5.34 -9.14 -2.59
N SER A 32 -4.51 -9.14 -3.63
CA SER A 32 -4.89 -9.63 -4.96
C SER A 32 -5.32 -11.10 -4.94
N PHE A 33 -4.59 -11.95 -4.22
CA PHE A 33 -4.93 -13.36 -4.04
C PHE A 33 -6.28 -13.53 -3.33
N LEU A 34 -6.49 -12.83 -2.22
CA LEU A 34 -7.75 -12.87 -1.47
C LEU A 34 -8.94 -12.40 -2.33
N LYS A 35 -8.78 -11.32 -3.09
CA LYS A 35 -9.80 -10.83 -4.02
C LYS A 35 -10.22 -11.92 -5.02
N ARG A 36 -9.26 -12.69 -5.56
CA ARG A 36 -9.57 -13.81 -6.47
C ARG A 36 -10.32 -14.94 -5.77
N ARG A 37 -9.99 -15.25 -4.51
CA ARG A 37 -10.73 -16.25 -3.72
C ARG A 37 -12.15 -15.81 -3.34
N MET A 38 -12.37 -14.51 -3.25
CA MET A 38 -13.70 -13.91 -3.04
C MET A 38 -14.53 -13.80 -4.33
N GLY A 39 -14.02 -14.25 -5.48
CA GLY A 39 -14.72 -14.13 -6.77
C GLY A 39 -14.73 -12.71 -7.35
N ILE A 40 -14.00 -11.76 -6.76
CA ILE A 40 -13.86 -10.42 -7.31
C ILE A 40 -12.98 -10.52 -8.55
N GLU A 41 -13.40 -9.99 -9.69
CA GLU A 41 -12.65 -10.00 -10.95
C GLU A 41 -11.46 -9.02 -10.95
N ARG A 42 -10.54 -9.16 -11.92
CA ARG A 42 -9.44 -8.20 -12.09
C ARG A 42 -10.00 -6.79 -12.31
N GLY A 43 -9.51 -5.82 -11.54
CA GLY A 43 -10.04 -4.46 -11.55
C GLY A 43 -11.30 -4.23 -10.71
N GLY A 44 -11.89 -5.28 -10.12
CA GLY A 44 -12.96 -5.13 -9.13
C GLY A 44 -12.45 -4.51 -7.82
N ALA A 45 -13.29 -3.71 -7.18
CA ALA A 45 -12.98 -3.05 -5.90
C ALA A 45 -13.12 -4.00 -4.72
N ALA A 46 -12.22 -3.86 -3.75
CA ALA A 46 -12.33 -4.41 -2.40
C ALA A 46 -12.00 -3.30 -1.39
N LEU A 47 -13.03 -2.64 -0.87
CA LEU A 47 -12.89 -1.54 0.09
C LEU A 47 -12.15 -2.01 1.36
N GLY A 48 -11.27 -1.15 1.87
CA GLY A 48 -10.34 -1.46 2.95
C GLY A 48 -9.11 -2.22 2.45
N LEU A 49 -9.30 -3.32 1.73
CA LEU A 49 -8.21 -4.16 1.25
C LEU A 49 -7.32 -3.43 0.23
N ASP A 50 -7.93 -2.78 -0.76
CA ASP A 50 -7.22 -2.06 -1.83
C ASP A 50 -6.50 -0.82 -1.32
N GLN A 51 -7.00 -0.19 -0.24
CA GLN A 51 -6.45 1.04 0.29
C GLN A 51 -5.43 0.79 1.41
N LEU A 52 -5.64 -0.21 2.26
CA LEU A 52 -4.91 -0.36 3.52
C LEU A 52 -4.15 -1.68 3.66
N GLY A 53 -4.46 -2.68 2.82
CA GLY A 53 -3.84 -4.01 2.93
C GLY A 53 -2.31 -3.97 2.87
N PHE A 54 -1.76 -3.21 1.92
CA PHE A 54 -0.31 -3.04 1.78
C PHE A 54 0.31 -2.31 2.99
N VAL A 55 -0.38 -1.32 3.56
CA VAL A 55 0.11 -0.55 4.72
C VAL A 55 0.24 -1.46 5.93
N LEU A 56 -0.79 -2.29 6.20
CA LEU A 56 -0.79 -3.21 7.33
C LEU A 56 0.37 -4.21 7.24
N ILE A 57 0.56 -4.84 6.08
CA ILE A 57 1.64 -5.82 5.92
C ILE A 57 3.02 -5.14 5.93
N ALA A 58 3.16 -3.94 5.36
CA ALA A 58 4.40 -3.16 5.42
C ALA A 58 4.81 -2.85 6.88
N VAL A 59 3.87 -2.40 7.71
CA VAL A 59 4.13 -2.12 9.12
C VAL A 59 4.52 -3.39 9.87
N LEU A 60 3.82 -4.52 9.66
CA LEU A 60 4.19 -5.80 10.28
C LEU A 60 5.61 -6.24 9.89
N PHE A 61 6.01 -6.03 8.64
CA PHE A 61 7.33 -6.40 8.13
C PHE A 61 8.48 -5.57 8.72
N VAL A 62 8.22 -4.32 9.09
CA VAL A 62 9.27 -3.45 9.64
C VAL A 62 9.47 -3.63 11.15
N LEU A 63 8.50 -4.20 11.88
CA LEU A 63 8.56 -4.40 13.33
C LEU A 63 9.86 -5.01 13.87
N PRO A 64 10.52 -5.98 13.20
CA PRO A 64 11.77 -6.54 13.71
C PRO A 64 12.94 -5.56 13.78
N VAL A 65 12.89 -4.45 13.02
CA VAL A 65 13.97 -3.45 12.97
C VAL A 65 13.55 -2.09 13.51
N GLU A 66 12.25 -1.79 13.52
CA GLU A 66 11.72 -0.50 13.91
C GLU A 66 10.26 -0.60 14.33
N VAL A 67 9.90 0.09 15.41
CA VAL A 67 8.50 0.32 15.77
C VAL A 67 8.00 1.54 15.01
N ALA A 68 7.00 1.33 14.15
CA ALA A 68 6.36 2.42 13.43
C ALA A 68 5.67 3.39 14.41
N SER A 69 5.83 4.70 14.18
CA SER A 69 5.13 5.73 14.95
C SER A 69 3.62 5.55 14.80
N LEU A 70 2.92 5.49 15.94
CA LEU A 70 1.45 5.40 15.96
C LEU A 70 0.81 6.60 15.25
N GLU A 71 1.37 7.80 15.43
CA GLU A 71 0.91 9.01 14.75
C GLU A 71 1.03 8.87 13.23
N ILE A 72 2.20 8.44 12.73
CA ILE A 72 2.43 8.24 11.29
C ILE A 72 1.48 7.16 10.76
N PHE A 73 1.28 6.07 11.50
CA PHE A 73 0.37 5.01 11.12
C PHE A 73 -1.08 5.52 10.99
N LEU A 74 -1.56 6.30 11.96
CA LEU A 74 -2.89 6.91 11.90
C LEU A 74 -3.04 7.88 10.72
N VAL A 75 -2.02 8.68 10.44
CA VAL A 75 -1.98 9.54 9.25
C VAL A 75 -2.08 8.72 7.97
N LEU A 76 -1.34 7.60 7.87
CA LEU A 76 -1.40 6.70 6.71
C LEU A 76 -2.79 6.08 6.55
N LEU A 77 -3.44 5.65 7.63
CA LEU A 77 -4.81 5.10 7.58
C LEU A 77 -5.82 6.10 7.04
N LEU A 78 -5.64 7.40 7.32
CA LEU A 78 -6.54 8.45 6.84
C LEU A 78 -6.20 8.89 5.40
N ILE A 79 -4.93 9.14 5.12
CA ILE A 79 -4.51 9.75 3.85
C ILE A 79 -4.50 8.77 2.70
N THR A 80 -4.21 7.49 2.96
CA THR A 80 -4.08 6.48 1.89
C THR A 80 -5.39 6.24 1.15
N PRO A 81 -6.55 6.07 1.82
CA PRO A 81 -7.84 5.95 1.13
C PRO A 81 -8.18 7.19 0.29
N LEU A 82 -7.85 8.39 0.78
CA LEU A 82 -8.09 9.65 0.08
C LEU A 82 -7.24 9.74 -1.19
N ILE A 83 -5.93 9.46 -1.08
CA ILE A 83 -5.02 9.43 -2.23
C ILE A 83 -5.45 8.36 -3.22
N HIS A 84 -5.81 7.15 -2.75
CA HIS A 84 -6.25 6.06 -3.61
C HIS A 84 -7.49 6.45 -4.43
N LEU A 85 -8.50 7.03 -3.80
CA LEU A 85 -9.69 7.50 -4.49
C LEU A 85 -9.37 8.64 -5.47
N ALA A 86 -8.60 9.64 -5.04
CA ALA A 86 -8.25 10.79 -5.88
C ALA A 86 -7.47 10.37 -7.13
N THR A 87 -6.46 9.53 -6.97
CA THR A 87 -5.63 9.03 -8.07
C THR A 87 -6.43 8.15 -9.04
N ASN A 88 -7.32 7.29 -8.55
CA ASN A 88 -8.16 6.48 -9.41
C ASN A 88 -9.22 7.29 -10.16
N PHE A 89 -9.79 8.30 -9.51
CA PHE A 89 -10.70 9.23 -10.17
C PHE A 89 -10.01 10.03 -11.27
N VAL A 90 -8.80 10.56 -11.02
CA VAL A 90 -8.00 11.24 -12.05
C VAL A 90 -7.67 10.28 -13.19
N GLY A 91 -7.23 9.06 -12.89
CA GLY A 91 -6.96 8.03 -13.91
C GLY A 91 -8.19 7.71 -14.76
N TYR A 92 -9.37 7.64 -14.16
CA TYR A 92 -10.64 7.47 -14.87
C TYR A 92 -10.97 8.66 -15.78
N LYS A 93 -10.81 9.89 -15.28
CA LYS A 93 -11.05 11.11 -16.07
C LYS A 93 -10.12 11.27 -17.25
N LEU A 94 -8.89 10.76 -17.13
CA LEU A 94 -7.90 10.74 -18.22
C LEU A 94 -8.06 9.54 -19.17
N GLY A 95 -9.00 8.64 -18.91
CA GLY A 95 -9.22 7.44 -19.74
C GLY A 95 -8.20 6.32 -19.51
N PHE A 96 -7.38 6.40 -18.47
CA PHE A 96 -6.43 5.33 -18.10
C PHE A 96 -7.09 4.18 -17.32
N LYS A 97 -8.29 4.41 -16.79
CA LYS A 97 -9.09 3.41 -16.09
C LYS A 97 -10.53 3.44 -16.58
N ASP A 98 -11.14 2.27 -16.66
CA ASP A 98 -12.58 2.15 -16.99
C ASP A 98 -13.49 2.54 -15.82
N ARG A 99 -12.95 2.59 -14.58
CA ARG A 99 -13.70 2.80 -13.34
C ARG A 99 -12.99 3.80 -12.42
N PRO A 100 -13.73 4.59 -11.62
CA PRO A 100 -13.17 5.69 -10.81
C PRO A 100 -12.59 5.28 -9.46
N TYR A 101 -12.38 3.99 -9.22
CA TYR A 101 -11.99 3.43 -7.91
C TYR A 101 -10.79 2.51 -7.97
#